data_AF-A0A553PC29-F1
#
_entry.id   AF-A0A553PC29-F1
#
_cell.length_a   1.000
_cell.length_b   1.000
_cell.length_c   1.000
_cell.angle_alpha   90.00
_cell.angle_beta   90.00
_cell.angle_gamma   90.00
#
_symmetry.space_group_name_H-M   'P 1'
#
loop_
_entity.id
_entity.type
_entity.pdbx_description
1 polymer ?
#
loop_
_entity_poly.entity_id
_entity_poly.type
_entity_poly.pdbx_seq_one_letter_code
_entity_poly.pdbx_strand_id
1 'polypeptide(L)'
;MKTRAQEPQGGFADDRGMTEVNLVCDDGSLLRSAHDLTGTIGEMKSCPLGYNAARSDDTGANCLQLWCLSDETWHQSECSEWGYYSVQSCDSNEVICGLRTRLDNQTPNKQSGINDIHITCCSGYP
;
A
#
# COMPACT_ATOMS: atom_id res chain seq x y z
N MET A 1 7.90 -3.52 -0.37
CA MET A 1 6.91 -2.48 -0.04
C MET A 1 7.39 -1.64 1.14
N LYS A 2 7.16 -0.33 1.07
CA LYS A 2 7.42 0.61 2.16
C LYS A 2 6.32 1.68 2.18
N THR A 3 5.66 1.84 3.32
CA THR A 3 4.48 2.69 3.48
C THR A 3 4.73 3.84 4.45
N ARG A 4 3.92 4.90 4.35
CA ARG A 4 3.82 5.96 5.35
C ARG A 4 2.36 6.09 5.77
N ALA A 5 2.12 6.20 7.06
CA ALA A 5 0.80 6.41 7.62
C ALA A 5 0.85 7.45 8.75
N GLN A 6 -0.25 8.15 8.96
CA GLN A 6 -0.36 9.08 10.09
C GLN A 6 -0.41 8.33 11.42
N GLU A 7 0.09 8.96 12.48
CA GLU A 7 -0.04 8.40 13.83
C GLU A 7 -1.47 8.59 14.35
N PRO A 8 -1.93 7.73 15.29
CA PRO A 8 -3.24 7.87 15.89
C PRO A 8 -3.34 9.22 16.62
N GLN A 9 -4.32 10.05 16.28
CA GLN A 9 -4.50 11.36 16.91
C GLN A 9 -5.41 11.32 18.16
N GLY A 10 -5.91 10.13 18.55
CA GLY A 10 -6.75 9.89 19.74
C GLY A 10 -8.23 10.27 19.58
N GLY A 11 -9.10 9.84 20.50
CA GLY A 11 -10.54 10.18 20.51
C GLY A 11 -11.32 9.78 19.25
N PHE A 12 -12.46 10.45 18.97
CA PHE A 12 -13.29 10.27 17.75
C PHE A 12 -12.59 10.67 16.42
N ALA A 13 -11.27 10.89 16.43
CA ALA A 13 -10.48 11.05 15.21
C ALA A 13 -9.94 9.67 14.79
N ASP A 14 -10.67 9.03 13.89
CA ASP A 14 -10.17 8.04 12.94
C ASP A 14 -9.04 8.67 12.12
N ASP A 15 -8.05 7.99 11.55
CA ASP A 15 -7.47 6.68 11.73
C ASP A 15 -6.04 6.84 11.18
N ARG A 16 -5.20 5.80 11.24
CA ARG A 16 -3.87 5.81 10.61
C ARG A 16 -3.96 5.80 9.08
N GLY A 17 -4.53 6.85 8.49
CA GLY A 17 -4.67 6.97 7.04
C GLY A 17 -3.30 6.89 6.37
N MET A 18 -3.16 5.99 5.40
CA MET A 18 -1.93 5.84 4.65
C MET A 18 -1.78 7.04 3.69
N THR A 19 -0.58 7.59 3.62
CA THR A 19 -0.27 8.80 2.85
C THR A 19 0.74 8.52 1.74
N GLU A 20 1.51 7.45 1.85
CA GLU A 20 2.52 7.04 0.87
C GLU A 20 2.58 5.51 0.76
N VAL A 21 2.63 5.01 -0.48
CA VAL A 21 2.98 3.62 -0.80
C VAL A 21 4.13 3.64 -1.79
N ASN A 22 5.22 2.97 -1.45
CA ASN A 22 6.34 2.73 -2.36
C ASN A 22 6.51 1.22 -2.58
N LEU A 23 6.60 0.81 -3.84
CA LEU A 23 7.24 -0.46 -4.19
C LEU A 23 8.73 -0.18 -4.42
N VAL A 24 9.56 -1.05 -3.85
CA VAL A 24 11.01 -1.00 -3.97
C VAL A 24 11.38 -2.15 -4.88
N CYS A 25 11.96 -1.84 -6.03
CA CYS A 25 12.41 -2.83 -7.00
C CYS A 25 13.79 -3.39 -6.61
N ASP A 26 14.17 -4.49 -7.23
CA ASP A 26 15.45 -5.18 -7.06
C ASP A 26 16.66 -4.29 -7.40
N ASP A 27 16.52 -3.43 -8.40
CA ASP A 27 17.50 -2.41 -8.80
C ASP A 27 17.58 -1.22 -7.83
N GLY A 28 16.78 -1.22 -6.76
CA GLY A 28 16.69 -0.16 -5.77
C GLY A 28 15.85 1.04 -6.21
N SER A 29 15.24 1.00 -7.41
CA SER A 29 14.31 2.02 -7.85
C SER A 29 13.02 2.01 -7.01
N LEU A 30 12.39 3.17 -6.92
CA LEU A 30 11.15 3.36 -6.17
C LEU A 30 10.02 3.65 -7.14
N LEU A 31 9.01 2.78 -7.17
CA LEU A 31 7.74 3.08 -7.82
C LEU A 31 6.88 3.85 -6.84
N ARG A 32 6.63 5.12 -7.19
CA ARG A 32 5.81 6.07 -6.44
C ARG A 32 4.58 6.44 -7.23
N SER A 33 3.49 6.68 -6.50
CA SER A 33 2.28 7.32 -7.03
C SER A 33 2.01 8.61 -6.24
N ALA A 34 0.81 9.19 -6.38
CA ALA A 34 0.34 10.29 -5.54
C ALA A 34 0.56 9.99 -4.05
N HIS A 35 1.21 10.91 -3.34
CA HIS A 35 1.60 10.75 -1.95
C HIS A 35 1.58 12.10 -1.20
N ASP A 36 1.50 12.01 0.13
CA ASP A 36 1.77 13.08 1.07
C ASP A 36 2.86 12.60 2.07
N LEU A 37 3.70 13.52 2.53
CA LEU A 37 4.81 13.22 3.44
C LEU A 37 4.41 13.30 4.91
N THR A 38 3.14 13.53 5.21
CA THR A 38 2.59 13.51 6.58
C THR A 38 2.58 12.09 7.14
N GLY A 39 2.96 11.93 8.41
CA GLY A 39 3.01 10.65 9.10
C GLY A 39 4.38 9.98 9.16
N THR A 40 4.41 8.80 9.77
CA THR A 40 5.61 8.00 10.05
C THR A 40 5.83 6.97 8.96
N ILE A 41 7.10 6.75 8.62
CA ILE A 41 7.53 5.71 7.69
C ILE A 41 7.54 4.37 8.41
N GLY A 42 6.90 3.37 7.80
CA GLY A 42 6.90 2.00 8.23
C GLY A 42 8.16 1.20 7.94
N GLU A 43 8.20 -0.03 8.44
CA GLU A 43 9.23 -1.00 8.09
C GLU A 43 9.13 -1.38 6.61
N MET A 44 10.29 -1.63 6.00
CA MET A 44 10.32 -2.18 4.66
C MET A 44 10.03 -3.69 4.72
N LYS A 45 9.08 -4.14 3.90
CA LYS A 45 8.85 -5.57 3.65
C LYS A 45 9.37 -5.93 2.26
N SER A 46 10.18 -6.97 2.13
CA SER A 46 10.74 -7.44 0.85
C SER A 46 10.13 -8.77 0.44
N CYS A 47 10.07 -9.05 -0.85
CA CYS A 47 9.68 -10.35 -1.38
C CYS A 47 10.52 -10.66 -2.62
N PRO A 48 11.49 -11.58 -2.55
CA PRO A 48 12.44 -11.85 -3.64
C PRO A 48 11.82 -12.21 -5.00
N LEU A 49 10.73 -12.97 -5.00
CA LEU A 49 10.00 -13.38 -6.21
C LEU A 49 8.90 -12.37 -6.61
N GLY A 50 8.79 -11.26 -5.88
CA GLY A 50 7.74 -10.26 -6.09
C GLY A 50 6.39 -10.62 -5.49
N TYR A 51 5.45 -9.69 -5.66
CA TYR A 51 4.09 -9.81 -5.14
C TYR A 51 3.12 -10.06 -6.29
N ASN A 52 2.10 -10.90 -6.11
CA ASN A 52 1.12 -11.16 -7.18
C ASN A 52 -0.33 -10.77 -6.83
N ALA A 53 -0.58 -10.31 -5.60
CA ALA A 53 -1.90 -9.86 -5.20
C ALA A 53 -1.79 -8.76 -4.14
N ALA A 54 -2.81 -7.90 -4.10
CA ALA A 54 -2.94 -6.82 -3.15
C ALA A 54 -4.31 -6.85 -2.49
N ARG A 55 -4.34 -6.51 -1.21
CA ARG A 55 -5.55 -6.24 -0.44
C ARG A 55 -5.47 -4.85 0.13
N SER A 56 -6.49 -4.03 -0.11
CA SER A 56 -6.60 -2.70 0.49
C SER A 56 -8.01 -2.41 0.95
N ASP A 57 -8.11 -1.65 2.04
CA ASP A 57 -9.36 -1.19 2.65
C ASP A 57 -10.13 -0.25 1.70
N ASP A 58 -11.45 -0.43 1.64
CA ASP A 58 -12.36 0.18 0.66
C ASP A 58 -12.97 1.51 1.08
N THR A 59 -12.84 1.89 2.36
CA THR A 59 -13.44 3.12 2.90
C THR A 59 -12.39 4.25 3.07
N GLY A 60 -11.12 3.87 2.99
CA GLY A 60 -9.90 4.69 3.04
C GLY A 60 -8.75 3.70 3.20
N ALA A 61 -7.66 3.82 2.44
CA ALA A 61 -6.56 2.86 2.49
C ALA A 61 -5.79 3.01 3.80
N ASN A 62 -6.28 2.35 4.85
CA ASN A 62 -5.64 2.29 6.15
C ASN A 62 -4.57 1.19 6.16
N CYS A 63 -4.83 0.09 5.44
CA CYS A 63 -3.94 -1.04 5.28
C CYS A 63 -3.69 -1.36 3.80
N LEU A 64 -2.46 -1.80 3.51
CA LEU A 64 -2.12 -2.52 2.30
C LEU A 64 -1.46 -3.84 2.70
N GLN A 65 -2.01 -4.95 2.22
CA GLN A 65 -1.34 -6.25 2.29
C GLN A 65 -0.98 -6.69 0.88
N LEU A 66 0.21 -7.24 0.70
CA LEU A 66 0.66 -7.82 -0.56
C LEU A 66 0.98 -9.30 -0.38
N TRP A 67 0.54 -10.16 -1.28
CA TRP A 67 0.87 -11.59 -1.27
C TRP A 67 2.26 -11.81 -1.82
N CYS A 68 3.17 -12.32 -1.00
CA CYS A 68 4.54 -12.61 -1.39
C CYS A 68 4.64 -14.01 -2.01
N LEU A 69 5.21 -14.09 -3.22
CA LEU A 69 5.43 -15.36 -3.90
C LEU A 69 6.56 -16.21 -3.29
N SER A 70 7.48 -15.61 -2.55
CA SER A 70 8.64 -16.33 -1.98
C SER A 70 8.32 -17.14 -0.74
N ASP A 71 7.48 -16.62 0.15
CA ASP A 71 7.12 -17.27 1.40
C ASP A 71 5.64 -17.64 1.49
N GLU A 72 4.86 -17.33 0.45
CA GLU A 72 3.42 -17.61 0.37
C GLU A 72 2.64 -17.01 1.54
N THR A 73 2.98 -15.77 1.93
CA THR A 73 2.30 -15.04 3.00
C THR A 73 1.84 -13.63 2.61
N TRP A 74 0.90 -13.08 3.37
CA TRP A 74 0.50 -11.67 3.26
C TRP A 74 1.47 -10.78 4.03
N HIS A 75 2.21 -9.94 3.32
CA HIS A 75 3.03 -8.89 3.91
C HIS A 75 2.16 -7.67 4.17
N GLN A 76 1.93 -7.37 5.44
CA GLN A 76 1.08 -6.27 5.88
C GLN A 76 1.88 -4.99 6.15
N SER A 77 1.36 -3.85 5.70
CA SER A 77 1.82 -2.52 6.10
C SER A 77 1.42 -2.19 7.54
N GLU A 78 2.03 -1.17 8.11
CA GLU A 78 1.59 -0.58 9.37
C GLU A 78 0.20 0.01 9.17
N CYS A 79 -0.78 -0.44 9.97
CA CYS A 79 -2.16 -0.02 9.78
C CYS A 79 -3.06 -0.15 11.02
N SER A 80 -4.32 0.29 10.90
CA SER A 80 -5.41 0.11 11.88
C SER A 80 -6.29 -1.10 11.53
N GLU A 81 -7.12 -1.57 12.47
CA GLU A 81 -7.90 -2.82 12.35
C GLU A 81 -9.29 -2.66 11.71
N TRP A 82 -9.57 -1.52 11.09
CA TRP A 82 -10.90 -1.17 10.58
C TRP A 82 -11.03 -1.40 9.06
N GLY A 83 -12.27 -1.60 8.59
CA GLY A 83 -12.61 -1.69 7.17
C GLY A 83 -12.66 -3.10 6.58
N TYR A 84 -12.96 -3.19 5.28
CA TYR A 84 -13.00 -4.44 4.52
C TYR A 84 -12.01 -4.38 3.37
N TYR A 85 -11.31 -5.49 3.14
CA TYR A 85 -10.35 -5.57 2.05
C TYR A 85 -11.02 -5.91 0.73
N SER A 86 -10.80 -5.06 -0.27
CA SER A 86 -10.93 -5.45 -1.68
C SER A 86 -9.66 -6.16 -2.13
N VAL A 87 -9.79 -7.20 -2.95
CA VAL A 87 -8.66 -8.00 -3.47
C VAL A 87 -8.44 -7.68 -4.94
N GLN A 88 -7.20 -7.39 -5.32
CA GLN A 88 -6.74 -7.38 -6.71
C GLN A 88 -5.63 -8.42 -6.86
N SER A 89 -5.70 -9.25 -7.89
CA SER A 89 -4.74 -10.32 -8.15
C SER A 89 -4.28 -10.29 -9.61
N CYS A 90 -3.02 -10.60 -9.81
CA CYS A 90 -2.44 -10.87 -11.12
C CYS A 90 -2.68 -12.32 -11.53
N ASP A 91 -2.51 -12.62 -12.82
CA ASP A 91 -2.54 -13.99 -13.30
C ASP A 91 -1.35 -14.82 -12.76
N SER A 92 -1.40 -16.15 -12.91
CA SER A 92 -0.43 -17.07 -12.28
C SER A 92 1.03 -16.89 -12.71
N ASN A 93 1.27 -16.22 -13.83
CA ASN A 93 2.59 -15.91 -14.39
C ASN A 93 2.92 -14.41 -14.38
N GLU A 94 2.22 -13.65 -13.54
CA GLU A 94 2.36 -12.21 -13.43
C GLU A 94 2.71 -11.77 -12.02
N VAL A 95 3.42 -10.65 -11.95
CA VAL A 95 3.77 -9.96 -10.71
C VAL A 95 3.32 -8.51 -10.78
N ILE A 96 3.12 -7.91 -9.61
CA ILE A 96 2.87 -6.49 -9.47
C ILE A 96 4.13 -5.73 -9.89
N CYS A 97 4.02 -4.98 -10.99
CA CYS A 97 5.09 -4.15 -11.56
C CYS A 97 4.76 -2.65 -11.48
N GLY A 98 3.57 -2.29 -10.99
CA GLY A 98 3.15 -0.91 -10.89
C GLY A 98 2.04 -0.72 -9.88
N LEU A 99 1.90 0.51 -9.38
CA LEU A 99 0.84 0.91 -8.48
C LEU A 99 0.33 2.31 -8.83
N ARG A 100 -0.96 2.54 -8.68
CA ARG A 100 -1.60 3.85 -8.78
C ARG A 100 -2.49 4.07 -7.57
N THR A 101 -2.13 5.06 -6.77
CA THR A 101 -2.89 5.52 -5.61
C THR A 101 -3.78 6.71 -5.96
N ARG A 102 -4.97 6.76 -5.37
CA ARG A 102 -5.82 7.95 -5.33
C ARG A 102 -5.66 8.62 -3.98
N LEU A 103 -4.92 9.72 -3.94
CA LEU A 103 -4.77 10.54 -2.74
C LEU A 103 -5.88 11.58 -2.68
N ASP A 104 -6.59 11.67 -1.56
CA ASP A 104 -7.44 12.81 -1.25
C ASP A 104 -6.64 13.86 -0.48
N ASN A 105 -6.54 15.06 -1.03
CA ASN A 105 -5.74 16.17 -0.50
C ASN A 105 -6.60 17.42 -0.28
N GLN A 106 -7.70 17.30 0.46
CA GLN A 106 -8.61 18.43 0.64
C GLN A 106 -8.06 19.49 1.61
N THR A 107 -7.43 20.54 1.07
CA THR A 107 -7.13 21.82 1.74
C THR A 107 -6.17 21.76 2.95
N PRO A 108 -5.47 22.87 3.32
CA PRO A 108 -4.44 22.88 4.37
C PRO A 108 -4.89 22.44 5.77
N ASN A 109 -6.21 22.26 5.98
CA ASN A 109 -6.82 21.98 7.28
C ASN A 109 -7.52 20.61 7.35
N LYS A 110 -7.41 19.73 6.35
CA LYS A 110 -7.85 18.34 6.47
C LYS A 110 -6.69 17.35 6.29
N GLN A 111 -6.85 16.19 6.90
CA GLN A 111 -5.89 15.08 6.81
C GLN A 111 -5.90 14.53 5.38
N SER A 112 -4.72 14.42 4.77
CA SER A 112 -4.54 13.71 3.50
C SER A 112 -4.61 12.20 3.74
N GLY A 113 -5.21 11.46 2.80
CA GLY A 113 -5.30 10.00 2.89
C GLY A 113 -5.43 9.36 1.52
N ILE A 114 -4.81 8.20 1.33
CA ILE A 114 -5.02 7.36 0.15
C ILE A 114 -6.39 6.72 0.29
N ASN A 115 -7.25 6.87 -0.72
CA ASN A 115 -8.60 6.31 -0.74
C ASN A 115 -8.75 5.11 -1.69
N ASP A 116 -7.78 4.89 -2.56
CA ASP A 116 -7.81 3.77 -3.50
C ASP A 116 -6.40 3.41 -3.95
N ILE A 117 -6.18 2.14 -4.23
CA ILE A 117 -4.92 1.59 -4.74
C ILE A 117 -5.26 0.64 -5.87
N HIS A 118 -4.72 0.91 -7.05
CA HIS A 118 -4.81 0.03 -8.19
C HIS A 118 -3.44 -0.58 -8.50
N ILE A 119 -3.37 -1.89 -8.67
CA ILE A 119 -2.13 -2.57 -9.07
C ILE A 119 -2.07 -2.75 -10.58
N THR A 120 -0.86 -2.68 -11.12
CA THR A 120 -0.57 -3.09 -12.49
C THR A 120 0.21 -4.38 -12.46
N CYS A 121 -0.27 -5.37 -13.20
CA CYS A 121 0.39 -6.66 -13.38
C CYS A 121 1.22 -6.65 -14.66
N CYS A 122 2.40 -7.25 -14.60
CA CYS A 122 3.25 -7.51 -15.75
C CYS A 122 3.65 -8.98 -15.75
N SER A 123 3.97 -9.53 -16.92
CA SER A 123 4.61 -10.84 -17.01
C SER A 123 5.87 -10.84 -16.15
N GLY A 124 5.84 -11.65 -15.10
CA GLY A 124 6.95 -11.86 -14.18
C GLY A 124 7.51 -13.23 -14.46
N TYR A 125 8.78 -13.31 -14.80
CA TYR A 125 9.45 -14.61 -14.89
C TYR A 125 9.38 -15.32 -13.53
N PRO A 126 9.02 -16.61 -13.46
CA PRO A 126 9.21 -17.42 -12.26
C PRO A 126 10.69 -17.63 -11.93
#